data_AF-A0A068SM93-F1
#
_entry.id   AF-A0A068SM93-F1
#
_cell.length_a   1.000
_cell.length_b   1.000
_cell.length_c   1.000
_cell.angle_alpha   90.00
_cell.angle_beta   90.00
_cell.angle_gamma   90.00
#
_symmetry.space_group_name_H-M   'P 1'
#
loop_
_entity.id
_entity.type
_entity.pdbx_description
1 polymer ?
#
loop_
_entity_poly.entity_id
_entity_poly.type
_entity_poly.pdbx_seq_one_letter_code
_entity_poly.pdbx_strand_id
1 'polypeptide(L)'
;MPAPATPVTQPKRQNFQPSARGSLSKIVDTPYLVRDLAPESPRPQAMLQGVKVETDHTLTAFDFGVYEYLQSWSYEHDKNMEQRAYRMPLSTLRRFLGPHTKTTDIIASLEKLAEIKLSYTLAAGSRFVGVQMITSWQEIKGDDAVIGWQWPEPIRELMRDLGVGKYAHIELVPLTTDGMSSRYSAPLYKWLAFEASQRKWKPGQPNTFELKIEPGRLVAEIDYPEDENGKFNIGKLTKFATETFVKDIENVRKFSVTCEPEYEAVRGRKISAYRFTVTINPPAMHNVRVRYDKTQFRRGGKDDPRYQVRSDIWLKASKAFSVEGSPMHGLVHWKILELWLVALQEAIDNKALTPGFETRPYRGESLLMAIEAEGPDYACWGFLSEEVAEPDLLAHLDMLPRHLRSFIASEAESGRRDRVGWKTDRRRKVNKKATEYISSLIESEPVEEPITFETCTKAHIYFSMPVEELERRVFERLSSIKWNGTRTITLVSHYSDESGHDGTYATDIRPTLDQWCTLLNGLSPIKKGTEIYA
;
A
#
# COMPACT_ATOMS: atom_id res chain seq x y z
N MET A 1 -0.44 62.57 -17.75
CA MET A 1 -1.16 61.28 -17.84
C MET A 1 -0.13 60.16 -17.84
N PRO A 2 -0.16 59.21 -16.90
CA PRO A 2 0.80 58.10 -16.89
C PRO A 2 0.43 57.08 -17.97
N ALA A 3 1.45 56.49 -18.60
CA ALA A 3 1.31 55.50 -19.66
C ALA A 3 0.61 54.22 -19.16
N PRO A 4 -0.18 53.54 -20.00
CA PRO A 4 -0.86 52.31 -19.61
C PRO A 4 0.17 51.20 -19.34
N ALA A 5 0.04 50.56 -18.18
CA ALA A 5 0.89 49.46 -17.78
C ALA A 5 0.73 48.28 -18.76
N THR A 6 1.86 47.79 -19.27
CA THR A 6 1.94 46.59 -20.10
C THR A 6 1.40 45.40 -19.30
N PRO A 7 0.45 44.61 -19.84
CA PRO A 7 -0.06 43.45 -19.13
C PRO A 7 1.07 42.43 -18.95
N VAL A 8 1.41 42.16 -17.70
CA VAL A 8 2.32 41.06 -17.34
C VAL A 8 1.60 39.76 -17.71
N THR A 9 1.95 39.19 -18.86
CA THR A 9 1.55 37.82 -19.22
C THR A 9 2.08 36.89 -18.15
N GLN A 10 1.17 36.37 -17.32
CA GLN A 10 1.50 35.28 -16.42
C GLN A 10 2.08 34.13 -17.25
N PRO A 11 3.21 33.53 -16.85
CA PRO A 11 3.76 32.38 -17.57
C PRO A 11 2.68 31.30 -17.63
N LYS A 12 2.32 30.86 -18.84
CA LYS A 12 1.44 29.70 -19.04
C LYS A 12 1.97 28.59 -18.14
N ARG A 13 1.15 28.11 -17.20
CA ARG A 13 1.46 26.91 -16.42
C ARG A 13 1.90 25.85 -17.43
N GLN A 14 3.17 25.40 -17.33
CA GLN A 14 3.62 24.24 -18.10
C GLN A 14 2.62 23.12 -17.87
N ASN A 15 2.12 22.52 -18.94
CA ASN A 15 1.28 21.34 -18.85
C ASN A 15 2.02 20.32 -17.98
N PHE A 16 1.37 19.87 -16.90
CA PHE A 16 1.95 18.89 -16.01
C PHE A 16 2.29 17.64 -16.80
N GLN A 17 3.53 17.14 -16.72
CA GLN A 17 3.92 15.91 -17.40
C GLN A 17 4.46 14.90 -16.38
N PRO A 18 3.86 13.71 -16.26
CA PRO A 18 4.29 12.72 -15.28
C PRO A 18 5.69 12.22 -15.62
N SER A 19 6.56 12.13 -14.61
CA SER A 19 7.91 11.59 -14.78
C SER A 19 7.93 10.08 -14.53
N ALA A 20 8.91 9.38 -15.12
CA ALA A 20 9.29 8.04 -14.69
C ALA A 20 9.70 8.06 -13.20
N ARG A 21 9.55 6.90 -12.54
CA ARG A 21 9.94 6.65 -11.14
C ARG A 21 10.98 5.53 -11.15
N GLY A 22 11.92 5.57 -10.21
CA GLY A 22 13.18 4.87 -10.40
C GLY A 22 14.01 5.52 -11.51
N SER A 23 15.17 4.96 -11.84
CA SER A 23 15.97 5.41 -12.98
C SER A 23 16.52 4.22 -13.73
N LEU A 24 16.19 4.13 -15.02
CA LEU A 24 16.75 3.16 -15.94
C LEU A 24 18.23 3.42 -16.18
N SER A 25 18.67 4.69 -16.17
CA SER A 25 20.10 5.01 -16.29
C SER A 25 20.91 4.42 -15.14
N LYS A 26 20.39 4.43 -13.90
CA LYS A 26 21.05 3.80 -12.74
C LYS A 26 21.11 2.28 -12.83
N ILE A 27 20.17 1.65 -13.53
CA ILE A 27 20.19 0.21 -13.77
C ILE A 27 21.36 -0.19 -14.67
N VAL A 28 21.76 0.69 -15.60
CA VAL A 28 22.93 0.44 -16.46
C VAL A 28 24.19 0.27 -15.62
N ASP A 29 24.36 1.15 -14.64
CA ASP A 29 25.53 1.19 -13.75
C ASP A 29 25.46 0.10 -12.67
N THR A 30 24.24 -0.20 -12.17
CA THR A 30 24.00 -1.14 -11.08
C THR A 30 22.88 -2.15 -11.41
N PRO A 31 23.13 -3.12 -12.30
CA PRO A 31 22.08 -4.02 -12.81
C PRO A 31 21.45 -4.91 -11.75
N TYR A 32 22.21 -5.26 -10.70
CA TYR A 32 21.70 -6.08 -9.60
C TYR A 32 20.67 -5.33 -8.73
N LEU A 33 20.57 -4.00 -8.85
CA LEU A 33 19.58 -3.17 -8.14
C LEU A 33 18.26 -3.00 -8.91
N VAL A 34 18.05 -3.66 -10.05
CA VAL A 34 16.80 -3.51 -10.84
C VAL A 34 15.54 -3.75 -9.99
N ARG A 35 15.56 -4.81 -9.17
CA ARG A 35 14.47 -5.12 -8.25
C ARG A 35 14.33 -4.07 -7.15
N ASP A 36 15.44 -3.54 -6.64
CA ASP A 36 15.42 -2.51 -5.59
C ASP A 36 14.97 -1.14 -6.10
N LEU A 37 15.35 -0.80 -7.33
CA LEU A 37 14.98 0.45 -7.99
C LEU A 37 13.54 0.41 -8.48
N ALA A 38 13.01 -0.77 -8.80
CA ALA A 38 11.66 -1.03 -9.28
C ALA A 38 11.15 0.07 -10.22
N PRO A 39 11.82 0.27 -11.38
CA PRO A 39 11.50 1.37 -12.26
C PRO A 39 10.05 1.28 -12.75
N GLU A 40 9.38 2.43 -12.74
CA GLU A 40 8.03 2.60 -13.26
C GLU A 40 8.02 3.69 -14.33
N SER A 41 7.34 3.45 -15.45
CA SER A 41 7.15 4.46 -16.49
C SER A 41 5.67 4.74 -16.70
N PRO A 42 5.26 6.01 -16.89
CA PRO A 42 3.86 6.29 -17.18
C PRO A 42 3.52 5.93 -18.64
N ARG A 43 2.27 5.51 -18.85
CA ARG A 43 1.66 5.30 -20.17
C ARG A 43 0.28 5.97 -20.23
N PRO A 44 -0.10 6.54 -21.37
CA PRO A 44 -1.45 7.04 -21.57
C PRO A 44 -2.45 5.88 -21.65
N GLN A 45 -3.70 6.12 -21.29
CA GLN A 45 -4.78 5.11 -21.30
C GLN A 45 -4.87 4.34 -22.64
N ALA A 46 -4.71 5.03 -23.78
CA ALA A 46 -4.81 4.41 -25.11
C ALA A 46 -3.73 3.36 -25.40
N MET A 47 -2.67 3.30 -24.60
CA MET A 47 -1.62 2.27 -24.68
C MET A 47 -1.77 1.18 -23.61
N LEU A 48 -2.70 1.37 -22.68
CA LEU A 48 -2.96 0.46 -21.57
C LEU A 48 -4.24 -0.34 -21.75
N GLN A 49 -5.18 0.17 -22.55
CA GLN A 49 -6.49 -0.45 -22.78
C GLN A 49 -6.85 -0.41 -24.27
N GLY A 50 -7.51 -1.46 -24.76
CA GLY A 50 -8.10 -1.49 -26.10
C GLY A 50 -7.12 -1.43 -27.29
N VAL A 51 -5.86 -1.83 -27.07
CA VAL A 51 -4.86 -1.96 -28.14
C VAL A 51 -5.12 -3.25 -28.91
N LYS A 52 -5.27 -3.16 -30.24
CA LYS A 52 -5.45 -4.33 -31.11
C LYS A 52 -4.25 -4.55 -32.01
N VAL A 53 -3.79 -5.79 -32.09
CA VAL A 53 -2.77 -6.24 -33.03
C VAL A 53 -3.46 -6.60 -34.35
N GLU A 54 -3.04 -5.99 -35.46
CA GLU A 54 -3.69 -6.18 -36.77
C GLU A 54 -3.00 -7.23 -37.65
N THR A 55 -1.87 -7.75 -37.21
CA THR A 55 -1.01 -8.66 -37.97
C THR A 55 -1.10 -10.08 -37.43
N ASP A 56 -0.83 -11.08 -38.27
CA ASP A 56 -0.79 -12.50 -37.87
C ASP A 56 0.34 -12.82 -36.86
N HIS A 57 1.27 -11.89 -36.65
CA HIS A 57 2.32 -12.00 -35.65
C HIS A 57 1.75 -11.88 -34.23
N THR A 58 2.06 -12.87 -33.40
CA THR A 58 1.60 -12.88 -32.01
C THR A 58 2.72 -12.47 -31.06
N LEU A 59 2.55 -11.38 -30.31
CA LEU A 59 3.53 -10.94 -29.31
C LEU A 59 3.70 -11.99 -28.22
N THR A 60 4.93 -12.23 -27.77
CA THR A 60 5.25 -13.02 -26.57
C THR A 60 5.40 -12.11 -25.36
N ALA A 61 5.45 -12.67 -24.15
CA ALA A 61 5.76 -11.89 -22.94
C ALA A 61 7.13 -11.19 -23.06
N PHE A 62 8.10 -11.85 -23.67
CA PHE A 62 9.43 -11.28 -23.94
C PHE A 62 9.34 -10.06 -24.88
N ASP A 63 8.54 -10.15 -25.94
CA ASP A 63 8.34 -9.03 -26.88
C ASP A 63 7.72 -7.81 -26.20
N PHE A 64 6.77 -8.02 -25.28
CA PHE A 64 6.23 -6.94 -24.45
C PHE A 64 7.29 -6.32 -23.54
N GLY A 65 8.15 -7.15 -22.93
CA GLY A 65 9.27 -6.67 -22.11
C GLY A 65 10.25 -5.79 -22.89
N VAL A 66 10.63 -6.21 -24.10
CA VAL A 66 11.48 -5.43 -25.01
C VAL A 66 10.81 -4.10 -25.35
N TYR A 67 9.56 -4.14 -25.84
CA TYR A 67 8.82 -2.95 -26.25
C TYR A 67 8.67 -1.94 -25.10
N GLU A 68 8.27 -2.40 -23.92
CA GLU A 68 8.05 -1.53 -22.77
C GLU A 68 9.35 -0.95 -22.21
N TYR A 69 10.46 -1.68 -22.29
CA TYR A 69 11.75 -1.13 -21.89
C TYR A 69 12.20 -0.02 -22.85
N LEU A 70 12.14 -0.24 -24.17
CA LEU A 70 12.53 0.77 -25.16
C LEU A 70 11.69 2.04 -25.00
N GLN A 71 10.38 1.88 -24.78
CA GLN A 71 9.49 3.02 -24.61
C GLN A 71 9.78 3.79 -23.32
N SER A 72 10.02 3.07 -22.22
CA SER A 72 10.40 3.68 -20.94
C SER A 72 11.74 4.40 -21.02
N TRP A 73 12.73 3.81 -21.70
CA TRP A 73 14.03 4.42 -21.93
C TRP A 73 13.90 5.72 -22.72
N SER A 74 13.12 5.68 -23.81
CA SER A 74 12.87 6.85 -24.66
C SER A 74 12.26 7.99 -23.83
N TYR A 75 11.25 7.69 -23.03
CA TYR A 75 10.54 8.68 -22.22
C TYR A 75 11.36 9.21 -21.03
N GLU A 76 12.22 8.40 -20.40
CA GLU A 76 13.11 8.87 -19.34
C GLU A 76 14.12 9.91 -19.86
N HIS A 77 14.66 9.68 -21.07
CA HIS A 77 15.67 10.55 -21.69
C HIS A 77 15.07 11.71 -22.49
N ASP A 78 13.81 11.57 -22.94
CA ASP A 78 13.10 12.58 -23.73
C ASP A 78 11.60 12.54 -23.45
N LYS A 79 11.16 13.28 -22.42
CA LYS A 79 9.75 13.32 -22.03
C LYS A 79 8.87 13.95 -23.09
N ASN A 80 9.38 14.87 -23.89
CA ASN A 80 8.61 15.53 -24.95
C ASN A 80 8.56 14.71 -26.24
N MET A 81 9.31 13.60 -26.30
CA MET A 81 9.48 12.75 -27.48
C MET A 81 9.87 13.59 -28.71
N GLU A 82 10.78 14.56 -28.56
CA GLU A 82 11.27 15.45 -29.61
C GLU A 82 12.32 14.79 -30.52
N GLN A 83 13.11 13.88 -29.96
CA GLN A 83 14.10 13.09 -30.69
C GLN A 83 13.40 12.17 -31.69
N ARG A 84 13.93 12.15 -32.92
CA ARG A 84 13.45 11.26 -33.97
C ARG A 84 13.90 9.83 -33.78
N ALA A 85 15.05 9.63 -33.13
CA ALA A 85 15.69 8.34 -32.96
C ALA A 85 16.35 8.25 -31.60
N TYR A 86 16.32 7.06 -31.02
CA TYR A 86 16.91 6.72 -29.75
C TYR A 86 17.93 5.60 -29.93
N ARG A 87 18.88 5.50 -28.99
CA ARG A 87 19.95 4.50 -29.04
C ARG A 87 20.30 4.02 -27.64
N MET A 88 20.74 2.77 -27.54
CA MET A 88 21.36 2.22 -26.34
C MET A 88 22.31 1.06 -26.69
N PRO A 89 23.33 0.80 -25.86
CA PRO A 89 24.09 -0.44 -25.97
C PRO A 89 23.16 -1.65 -25.79
N LEU A 90 23.27 -2.65 -26.66
CA LEU A 90 22.48 -3.88 -26.58
C LEU A 90 22.61 -4.58 -25.22
N SER A 91 23.81 -4.51 -24.63
CA SER A 91 24.12 -5.04 -23.30
C SER A 91 23.23 -4.45 -22.19
N THR A 92 22.75 -3.22 -22.37
CA THR A 92 21.84 -2.55 -21.42
C THR A 92 20.48 -3.21 -21.41
N LEU A 93 19.87 -3.40 -22.59
CA LEU A 93 18.59 -4.09 -22.72
C LEU A 93 18.68 -5.55 -22.23
N ARG A 94 19.77 -6.25 -22.57
CA ARG A 94 20.01 -7.63 -22.09
C ARG A 94 20.06 -7.71 -20.56
N ARG A 95 20.79 -6.81 -19.91
CA ARG A 95 20.91 -6.75 -18.44
C ARG A 95 19.55 -6.52 -17.77
N PHE A 96 18.70 -5.70 -18.38
CA PHE A 96 17.36 -5.46 -17.86
C PHE A 96 16.45 -6.69 -18.02
N LEU A 97 16.43 -7.31 -19.20
CA LEU A 97 15.52 -8.41 -19.50
C LEU A 97 15.80 -9.65 -18.64
N GLY A 98 17.06 -9.91 -18.28
CA GLY A 98 17.43 -10.97 -17.34
C GLY A 98 18.75 -11.65 -17.70
N PRO A 99 19.37 -12.36 -16.74
CA PRO A 99 20.70 -12.96 -16.90
C PRO A 99 20.78 -14.04 -18.00
N HIS A 100 19.65 -14.67 -18.33
CA HIS A 100 19.56 -15.73 -19.33
C HIS A 100 19.19 -15.24 -20.74
N THR A 101 18.98 -13.93 -20.91
CA THR A 101 18.58 -13.35 -22.19
C THR A 101 19.72 -13.43 -23.21
N LYS A 102 19.46 -14.02 -24.38
CA LYS A 102 20.43 -14.03 -25.49
C LYS A 102 20.25 -12.82 -26.40
N THR A 103 21.35 -12.36 -26.97
CA THR A 103 21.35 -11.30 -27.99
C THR A 103 20.44 -11.63 -29.18
N THR A 104 20.44 -12.88 -29.62
CA THR A 104 19.62 -13.36 -30.74
C THR A 104 18.13 -13.20 -30.48
N ASP A 105 17.70 -13.42 -29.23
CA ASP A 105 16.29 -13.34 -28.85
C ASP A 105 15.81 -11.89 -28.88
N ILE A 106 16.66 -10.96 -28.44
CA ILE A 106 16.40 -9.52 -28.53
C ILE A 106 16.26 -9.09 -30.00
N ILE A 107 17.19 -9.50 -30.87
CA ILE A 107 17.16 -9.14 -32.29
C ILE A 107 15.89 -9.67 -32.96
N ALA A 108 15.57 -10.95 -32.76
CA ALA A 108 14.35 -11.56 -33.30
C ALA A 108 13.08 -10.85 -32.79
N SER A 109 13.08 -10.41 -31.53
CA SER A 109 11.99 -9.60 -30.98
C SER A 109 11.88 -8.23 -31.66
N LEU A 110 13.00 -7.55 -31.90
CA LEU A 110 13.03 -6.24 -32.58
C LEU A 110 12.55 -6.33 -34.04
N GLU A 111 12.95 -7.37 -34.76
CA GLU A 111 12.51 -7.64 -36.14
C GLU A 111 11.00 -7.86 -36.17
N LYS A 112 10.50 -8.71 -35.27
CA LYS A 112 9.07 -8.99 -35.14
C LYS A 112 8.26 -7.75 -34.74
N LEU A 113 8.74 -6.95 -33.78
CA LEU A 113 8.10 -5.70 -33.39
C LEU A 113 8.03 -4.71 -34.57
N ALA A 114 9.01 -4.73 -35.47
CA ALA A 114 8.97 -3.88 -36.67
C ALA A 114 7.91 -4.32 -37.69
N GLU A 115 7.48 -5.58 -37.69
CA GLU A 115 6.45 -6.07 -38.61
C GLU A 115 5.02 -5.84 -38.09
N ILE A 116 4.87 -5.69 -36.77
CA ILE A 116 3.56 -5.57 -36.13
C ILE A 116 2.94 -4.18 -36.30
N LYS A 117 1.64 -4.17 -36.62
CA LYS A 117 0.80 -2.98 -36.69
C LYS A 117 -0.26 -2.99 -35.60
N LEU A 118 -0.49 -1.82 -35.01
CA LEU A 118 -1.43 -1.59 -33.94
C LEU A 118 -2.57 -0.68 -34.40
N SER A 119 -3.74 -0.93 -33.82
CA SER A 119 -4.91 -0.05 -33.85
C SER A 119 -5.23 0.41 -32.44
N TYR A 120 -5.48 1.71 -32.26
CA TYR A 120 -5.95 2.25 -30.98
C TYR A 120 -6.82 3.50 -31.20
N THR A 121 -7.67 3.79 -30.21
CA THR A 121 -8.59 4.92 -30.22
C THR A 121 -8.30 5.83 -29.05
N LEU A 122 -8.17 7.14 -29.30
CA LEU A 122 -8.05 8.13 -28.23
C LEU A 122 -9.42 8.37 -27.58
N ALA A 123 -9.45 8.54 -26.25
CA ALA A 123 -10.69 8.70 -25.49
C ALA A 123 -11.59 9.87 -25.94
N ALA A 124 -11.02 10.88 -26.60
CA ALA A 124 -11.74 12.05 -27.12
C ALA A 124 -11.24 12.48 -28.52
N GLY A 125 -10.76 11.55 -29.35
CA GLY A 125 -10.07 11.92 -30.59
C GLY A 125 -10.03 10.87 -31.68
N SER A 126 -9.04 11.04 -32.56
CA SER A 126 -8.84 10.22 -33.75
C SER A 126 -8.62 8.74 -33.41
N ARG A 127 -9.11 7.88 -34.29
CA ARG A 127 -8.75 6.47 -34.33
C ARG A 127 -7.53 6.31 -35.24
N PHE A 128 -6.49 5.67 -34.73
CA PHE A 128 -5.31 5.31 -35.50
C PHE A 128 -5.37 3.84 -35.86
N VAL A 129 -5.06 3.53 -37.13
CA VAL A 129 -5.16 2.20 -37.73
C VAL A 129 -3.87 1.90 -38.47
N GLY A 130 -3.35 0.68 -38.37
CA GLY A 130 -2.15 0.27 -39.09
C GLY A 130 -0.84 0.92 -38.61
N VAL A 131 -0.77 1.36 -37.35
CA VAL A 131 0.42 2.03 -36.80
C VAL A 131 1.50 0.99 -36.49
N GLN A 132 2.63 1.02 -37.22
CA GLN A 132 3.78 0.16 -36.92
C GLN A 132 4.22 0.33 -35.45
N MET A 133 4.63 -0.72 -34.75
CA MET A 133 5.06 -0.55 -33.35
C MET A 133 6.36 0.25 -33.24
N ILE A 134 7.34 -0.07 -34.09
CA ILE A 134 8.68 0.52 -34.02
C ILE A 134 9.40 0.38 -35.36
N THR A 135 10.36 1.25 -35.62
CA THR A 135 11.43 0.99 -36.61
C THR A 135 12.72 0.81 -35.84
N SER A 136 13.44 -0.30 -36.06
CA SER A 136 14.66 -0.64 -35.31
C SER A 136 15.81 -0.97 -36.27
N TRP A 137 17.06 -0.78 -35.82
CA TRP A 137 18.27 -1.19 -36.51
C TRP A 137 19.38 -1.49 -35.51
N GLN A 138 20.41 -2.19 -35.98
CA GLN A 138 21.61 -2.47 -35.22
C GLN A 138 22.81 -1.77 -35.86
N GLU A 139 23.59 -1.07 -35.05
CA GLU A 139 24.88 -0.50 -35.42
C GLU A 139 25.97 -1.33 -34.72
N ILE A 140 26.81 -2.01 -35.51
CA ILE A 140 27.89 -2.87 -35.01
C ILE A 140 29.21 -2.08 -35.11
N LYS A 141 29.90 -1.90 -33.98
CA LYS A 141 31.21 -1.26 -33.88
C LYS A 141 32.19 -2.19 -33.17
N GLY A 142 32.90 -3.01 -33.94
CA GLY A 142 33.75 -4.05 -33.36
C GLY A 142 32.90 -5.08 -32.61
N ASP A 143 33.23 -5.35 -31.36
CA ASP A 143 32.47 -6.27 -30.49
C ASP A 143 31.24 -5.61 -29.83
N ASP A 144 31.11 -4.28 -29.93
CA ASP A 144 29.99 -3.54 -29.36
C ASP A 144 28.83 -3.42 -30.35
N ALA A 145 27.64 -3.83 -29.91
CA ALA A 145 26.39 -3.65 -30.63
C ALA A 145 25.55 -2.55 -29.97
N VAL A 146 25.13 -1.56 -30.76
CA VAL A 146 24.19 -0.52 -30.37
C VAL A 146 22.87 -0.77 -31.10
N ILE A 147 21.77 -0.80 -30.35
CA ILE A 147 20.43 -0.80 -30.95
C ILE A 147 20.01 0.65 -31.13
N GLY A 148 19.52 0.97 -32.33
CA GLY A 148 18.79 2.21 -32.59
C GLY A 148 17.33 1.94 -32.90
N TRP A 149 16.44 2.85 -32.50
CA TRP A 149 15.02 2.75 -32.84
C TRP A 149 14.34 4.11 -33.01
N GLN A 150 13.19 4.10 -33.68
CA GLN A 150 12.29 5.23 -33.87
C GLN A 150 10.86 4.83 -33.55
N TRP A 151 10.12 5.76 -32.95
CA TRP A 151 8.69 5.62 -32.74
C TRP A 151 7.93 6.32 -33.87
N PRO A 152 6.90 5.70 -34.46
CA PRO A 152 6.00 6.40 -35.37
C PRO A 152 5.32 7.60 -34.68
N GLU A 153 5.04 8.64 -35.46
CA GLU A 153 4.54 9.92 -34.91
C GLU A 153 3.27 9.76 -34.06
N PRO A 154 2.27 8.93 -34.41
CA PRO A 154 1.10 8.70 -33.55
C PRO A 154 1.45 8.24 -32.12
N ILE A 155 2.46 7.37 -31.97
CA ILE A 155 2.93 6.91 -30.66
C ILE A 155 3.68 8.04 -29.93
N ARG A 156 4.45 8.86 -30.66
CA ARG A 156 5.14 10.03 -30.08
C ARG A 156 4.15 11.08 -29.59
N GLU A 157 3.11 11.38 -30.36
CA GLU A 157 2.03 12.30 -29.97
C GLU A 157 1.34 11.82 -28.69
N LEU A 158 0.96 10.53 -28.65
CA LEU A 158 0.40 9.91 -27.46
C LEU A 158 1.27 10.09 -26.20
N MET A 159 2.56 9.88 -26.35
CA MET A 159 3.52 9.98 -25.25
C MET A 159 3.83 11.44 -24.87
N ARG A 160 3.77 12.37 -25.83
CA ARG A 160 3.91 13.82 -25.57
C ARG A 160 2.72 14.36 -24.78
N ASP A 161 1.51 13.88 -25.07
CA ASP A 161 0.25 14.34 -24.47
C ASP A 161 -0.12 13.62 -23.16
N LEU A 162 0.79 12.85 -22.58
CA LEU A 162 0.61 12.10 -21.33
C LEU A 162 0.13 12.98 -20.15
N GLY A 163 0.45 14.28 -20.20
CA GLY A 163 0.04 15.27 -19.22
C GLY A 163 -1.40 15.75 -19.28
N VAL A 164 -2.08 15.53 -20.40
CA VAL A 164 -3.44 16.04 -20.68
C VAL A 164 -4.50 14.96 -20.42
N GLY A 165 -4.15 13.69 -20.61
CA GLY A 165 -5.06 12.54 -20.47
C GLY A 165 -4.90 11.74 -19.17
N LYS A 166 -5.73 10.69 -19.03
CA LYS A 166 -5.54 9.68 -17.99
C LYS A 166 -4.31 8.83 -18.32
N TYR A 167 -3.54 8.50 -17.28
CA TYR A 167 -2.34 7.68 -17.40
C TYR A 167 -2.19 6.75 -16.19
N ALA A 168 -1.35 5.74 -16.34
CA ALA A 168 -0.88 4.93 -15.23
C ALA A 168 0.62 4.65 -15.35
N HIS A 169 1.29 4.58 -14.20
CA HIS A 169 2.63 4.02 -14.09
C HIS A 169 2.55 2.49 -14.15
N ILE A 170 3.31 1.91 -15.07
CA ILE A 170 3.58 0.47 -15.17
C ILE A 170 4.98 0.19 -14.63
N GLU A 171 5.06 -0.83 -13.80
CA GLU A 171 6.28 -1.41 -13.26
C GLU A 171 6.96 -2.23 -14.36
N LEU A 172 8.26 -2.04 -14.54
CA LEU A 172 8.98 -2.72 -15.62
C LEU A 172 9.55 -4.07 -15.18
N VAL A 173 9.80 -4.27 -13.88
CA VAL A 173 10.34 -5.54 -13.34
C VAL A 173 9.43 -6.74 -13.65
N PRO A 174 8.09 -6.67 -13.50
CA PRO A 174 7.20 -7.78 -13.86
C PRO A 174 7.23 -8.14 -15.36
N LEU A 175 7.77 -7.28 -16.22
CA LEU A 175 7.85 -7.50 -17.67
C LEU A 175 9.21 -8.08 -18.10
N THR A 176 10.07 -8.45 -17.16
CA THR A 176 11.34 -9.16 -17.42
C THR A 176 11.11 -10.66 -17.64
N THR A 177 12.15 -11.41 -18.01
CA THR A 177 12.04 -12.86 -18.29
C THR A 177 11.58 -13.69 -17.09
N ASP A 178 11.79 -13.18 -15.87
CA ASP A 178 11.44 -13.86 -14.62
C ASP A 178 10.07 -13.41 -14.07
N GLY A 179 9.39 -12.51 -14.77
CA GLY A 179 8.09 -11.97 -14.38
C GLY A 179 6.93 -12.75 -15.01
N MET A 180 6.41 -12.23 -16.13
CA MET A 180 5.25 -12.81 -16.81
C MET A 180 5.63 -13.94 -17.77
N SER A 181 4.99 -15.09 -17.60
CA SER A 181 5.20 -16.28 -18.44
C SER A 181 4.27 -16.34 -19.66
N SER A 182 3.07 -15.76 -19.56
CA SER A 182 2.07 -15.78 -20.63
C SER A 182 2.06 -14.49 -21.44
N ARG A 183 1.91 -14.61 -22.77
CA ARG A 183 1.76 -13.44 -23.65
C ARG A 183 0.54 -12.58 -23.32
N TYR A 184 -0.49 -13.17 -22.74
CA TYR A 184 -1.73 -12.48 -22.40
C TYR A 184 -1.64 -11.72 -21.06
N SER A 185 -0.62 -12.00 -20.24
CA SER A 185 -0.44 -11.39 -18.93
C SER A 185 -0.08 -9.91 -19.02
N ALA A 186 0.77 -9.52 -19.97
CA ALA A 186 1.17 -8.12 -20.12
C ALA A 186 0.00 -7.19 -20.51
N PRO A 187 -0.85 -7.51 -21.49
CA PRO A 187 -2.08 -6.77 -21.74
C PRO A 187 -3.01 -6.69 -20.52
N LEU A 188 -3.27 -7.83 -19.87
CA LEU A 188 -4.17 -7.87 -18.71
C LEU A 188 -3.62 -7.07 -17.52
N TYR A 189 -2.31 -7.15 -17.28
CA TYR A 189 -1.61 -6.33 -16.29
C TYR A 189 -1.77 -4.84 -16.58
N LYS A 190 -1.54 -4.40 -17.82
CA LYS A 190 -1.68 -2.99 -18.21
C LYS A 190 -3.08 -2.46 -17.95
N TRP A 191 -4.10 -3.26 -18.29
CA TRP A 191 -5.50 -2.94 -18.00
C TRP A 191 -5.74 -2.78 -16.48
N LEU A 192 -5.31 -3.75 -15.67
CA LEU A 192 -5.46 -3.68 -14.21
C LEU A 192 -4.62 -2.56 -13.57
N ALA A 193 -3.41 -2.30 -14.06
CA ALA A 193 -2.55 -1.22 -13.59
C ALA A 193 -3.18 0.15 -13.85
N PHE A 194 -3.90 0.29 -14.97
CA PHE A 194 -4.72 1.46 -15.25
C PHE A 194 -5.87 1.59 -14.24
N GLU A 195 -6.67 0.55 -14.06
CA GLU A 195 -7.80 0.56 -13.12
C GLU A 195 -7.36 0.83 -11.68
N ALA A 196 -6.26 0.22 -11.23
CA ALA A 196 -5.67 0.45 -9.92
C ALA A 196 -5.16 1.89 -9.76
N SER A 197 -4.61 2.51 -10.82
CA SER A 197 -4.11 3.88 -10.76
C SER A 197 -5.20 4.94 -10.51
N GLN A 198 -6.45 4.62 -10.82
CA GLN A 198 -7.58 5.53 -10.59
C GLN A 198 -7.96 5.65 -9.12
N ARG A 199 -7.38 4.79 -8.27
CA ARG A 199 -7.67 4.72 -6.84
C ARG A 199 -6.40 4.99 -6.06
N LYS A 200 -6.51 5.77 -5.01
CA LYS A 200 -5.39 6.05 -4.10
C LYS A 200 -5.44 5.07 -2.95
N TRP A 201 -4.30 4.49 -2.63
CA TRP A 201 -4.13 3.77 -1.38
C TRP A 201 -4.40 4.70 -0.19
N LYS A 202 -5.15 4.19 0.78
CA LYS A 202 -5.50 4.87 2.03
C LYS A 202 -5.14 3.95 3.21
N PRO A 203 -4.27 4.38 4.13
CA PRO A 203 -3.89 3.55 5.28
C PRO A 203 -5.11 3.22 6.15
N GLY A 204 -5.11 2.02 6.75
CA GLY A 204 -6.20 1.54 7.60
C GLY A 204 -7.51 1.20 6.87
N GLN A 205 -7.56 1.34 5.54
CA GLN A 205 -8.73 0.98 4.74
C GLN A 205 -8.49 -0.36 4.01
N PRO A 206 -9.56 -1.06 3.59
CA PRO A 206 -9.41 -2.31 2.84
C PRO A 206 -8.58 -2.16 1.56
N ASN A 207 -8.65 -1.00 0.88
CA ASN A 207 -7.99 -0.75 -0.41
C ASN A 207 -8.32 -1.78 -1.52
N THR A 208 -9.35 -2.58 -1.30
CA THR A 208 -9.81 -3.61 -2.22
C THR A 208 -11.01 -3.11 -3.02
N PHE A 209 -11.05 -3.48 -4.29
CA PHE A 209 -12.20 -3.24 -5.17
C PHE A 209 -12.35 -4.38 -6.18
N GLU A 210 -13.57 -4.55 -6.68
CA GLU A 210 -13.87 -5.59 -7.68
C GLU A 210 -13.97 -4.99 -9.08
N LEU A 211 -13.44 -5.74 -10.05
CA LEU A 211 -13.65 -5.52 -11.47
C LEU A 211 -14.30 -6.76 -12.05
N LYS A 212 -15.47 -6.58 -12.68
CA LYS A 212 -16.17 -7.65 -13.39
C LYS A 212 -16.01 -7.45 -14.88
N ILE A 213 -15.60 -8.52 -15.57
CA ILE A 213 -15.45 -8.51 -17.03
C ILE A 213 -16.02 -9.80 -17.63
N GLU A 214 -16.85 -9.64 -18.64
CA GLU A 214 -17.42 -10.77 -19.38
C GLU A 214 -16.32 -11.48 -20.20
N PRO A 215 -16.40 -12.82 -20.40
CA PRO A 215 -15.37 -13.56 -21.12
C PRO A 215 -15.03 -13.00 -22.51
N GLY A 216 -16.03 -12.61 -23.30
CA GLY A 216 -15.80 -12.05 -24.65
C GLY A 216 -15.09 -10.69 -24.61
N ARG A 217 -15.38 -9.86 -23.59
CA ARG A 217 -14.68 -8.59 -23.41
C ARG A 217 -13.23 -8.81 -22.96
N LEU A 218 -12.99 -9.79 -22.09
CA LEU A 218 -11.64 -10.16 -21.67
C LEU A 218 -10.81 -10.64 -22.86
N VAL A 219 -11.39 -11.49 -23.72
CA VAL A 219 -10.76 -11.96 -24.98
C VAL A 219 -10.33 -10.80 -25.86
N ALA A 220 -11.21 -9.82 -26.05
CA ALA A 220 -10.90 -8.63 -26.85
C ALA A 220 -9.83 -7.73 -26.21
N GLU A 221 -9.75 -7.68 -24.87
CA GLU A 221 -8.78 -6.83 -24.15
C GLU A 221 -7.36 -7.41 -24.17
N ILE A 222 -7.24 -8.75 -24.15
CA ILE A 222 -5.93 -9.43 -24.08
C ILE A 222 -5.50 -10.04 -25.42
N ASP A 223 -6.29 -9.85 -26.47
CA ASP A 223 -6.09 -10.44 -27.80
C ASP A 223 -5.98 -11.98 -27.73
N TYR A 224 -6.95 -12.60 -27.05
CA TYR A 224 -7.00 -14.05 -26.88
C TYR A 224 -7.44 -14.74 -28.18
N PRO A 225 -6.86 -15.90 -28.55
CA PRO A 225 -7.18 -16.56 -29.82
C PRO A 225 -8.64 -16.99 -29.91
N GLU A 226 -9.25 -16.64 -31.04
CA GLU A 226 -10.59 -17.07 -31.46
C GLU A 226 -10.48 -18.02 -32.67
N ASP A 227 -11.46 -18.90 -32.81
CA ASP A 227 -11.61 -19.76 -34.00
C ASP A 227 -12.27 -18.99 -35.16
N GLU A 228 -12.41 -19.65 -36.31
CA GLU A 228 -13.02 -19.06 -37.52
C GLU A 228 -14.46 -18.56 -37.32
N ASN A 229 -15.15 -19.01 -36.26
CA ASN A 229 -16.51 -18.59 -35.92
C ASN A 229 -16.53 -17.53 -34.80
N GLY A 230 -15.38 -16.98 -34.41
CA GLY A 230 -15.26 -16.02 -33.30
C GLY A 230 -15.49 -16.66 -31.94
N LYS A 231 -15.29 -17.97 -31.78
CA LYS A 231 -15.39 -18.66 -30.49
C LYS A 231 -14.02 -18.89 -29.89
N PHE A 232 -13.96 -18.90 -28.57
CA PHE A 232 -12.72 -19.10 -27.81
C PHE A 232 -12.88 -20.23 -26.80
N ASN A 233 -11.76 -20.83 -26.39
CA ASN A 233 -11.77 -21.90 -25.41
C ASN A 233 -11.92 -21.34 -23.99
N ILE A 234 -13.15 -21.37 -23.46
CA ILE A 234 -13.48 -20.86 -22.13
C ILE A 234 -12.69 -21.54 -20.99
N GLY A 235 -12.38 -22.83 -21.12
CA GLY A 235 -11.63 -23.58 -20.11
C GLY A 235 -10.18 -23.10 -20.01
N LYS A 236 -9.52 -22.92 -21.16
CA LYS A 236 -8.15 -22.36 -21.22
C LYS A 236 -8.12 -20.89 -20.79
N LEU A 237 -9.13 -20.10 -21.15
CA LEU A 237 -9.26 -18.71 -20.71
C LEU A 237 -9.40 -18.62 -19.19
N THR A 238 -10.25 -19.47 -18.61
CA THR A 238 -10.46 -19.54 -17.15
C THR A 238 -9.16 -19.91 -16.44
N LYS A 239 -8.50 -21.00 -16.87
CA LYS A 239 -7.21 -21.41 -16.30
C LYS A 239 -6.16 -20.32 -16.39
N PHE A 240 -6.10 -19.61 -17.51
CA PHE A 240 -5.22 -18.46 -17.66
C PHE A 240 -5.55 -17.37 -16.63
N ALA A 241 -6.81 -16.92 -16.55
CA ALA A 241 -7.20 -15.81 -15.70
C ALA A 241 -7.07 -16.12 -14.18
N THR A 242 -7.43 -17.34 -13.76
CA THR A 242 -7.49 -17.70 -12.34
C THR A 242 -6.19 -18.28 -11.79
N GLU A 243 -5.32 -18.86 -12.63
CA GLU A 243 -4.08 -19.49 -12.20
C GLU A 243 -2.86 -18.79 -12.80
N THR A 244 -2.74 -18.79 -14.12
CA THR A 244 -1.51 -18.33 -14.80
C THR A 244 -1.26 -16.84 -14.57
N PHE A 245 -2.29 -16.02 -14.75
CA PHE A 245 -2.20 -14.58 -14.57
C PHE A 245 -1.97 -14.18 -13.11
N VAL A 246 -2.66 -14.84 -12.17
CA VAL A 246 -2.50 -14.60 -10.73
C VAL A 246 -1.05 -14.87 -10.31
N LYS A 247 -0.44 -15.93 -10.84
CA LYS A 247 0.99 -16.22 -10.61
C LYS A 247 1.90 -15.19 -11.28
N ASP A 248 1.64 -14.85 -12.55
CA ASP A 248 2.44 -13.91 -13.32
C ASP A 248 2.47 -12.48 -12.72
N ILE A 249 1.47 -12.13 -11.90
CA ILE A 249 1.33 -10.81 -11.26
C ILE A 249 1.97 -10.72 -9.87
N GLU A 250 2.47 -11.83 -9.30
CA GLU A 250 3.03 -11.86 -7.93
C GLU A 250 4.16 -10.85 -7.71
N ASN A 251 4.93 -10.56 -8.77
CA ASN A 251 6.04 -9.60 -8.73
C ASN A 251 5.60 -8.13 -8.89
N VAL A 252 4.31 -7.86 -9.11
CA VAL A 252 3.75 -6.49 -9.14
C VAL A 252 3.63 -5.98 -7.72
N ARG A 253 4.29 -4.85 -7.43
CA ARG A 253 4.33 -4.30 -6.07
C ARG A 253 3.14 -3.40 -5.78
N LYS A 254 2.60 -2.72 -6.79
CA LYS A 254 1.58 -1.68 -6.61
C LYS A 254 0.20 -2.23 -6.21
N PHE A 255 -0.13 -3.46 -6.60
CA PHE A 255 -1.41 -4.09 -6.28
C PHE A 255 -1.29 -5.61 -6.36
N SER A 256 -2.13 -6.31 -5.61
CA SER A 256 -2.34 -7.75 -5.72
C SER A 256 -3.72 -8.04 -6.33
N VAL A 257 -3.86 -9.24 -6.91
CA VAL A 257 -5.08 -9.65 -7.62
C VAL A 257 -5.42 -11.08 -7.29
N THR A 258 -6.70 -11.34 -7.01
CA THR A 258 -7.29 -12.67 -7.13
C THR A 258 -8.37 -12.64 -8.21
N CYS A 259 -8.65 -13.79 -8.82
CA CYS A 259 -9.64 -13.91 -9.87
C CYS A 259 -10.51 -15.13 -9.65
N GLU A 260 -11.84 -14.93 -9.68
CA GLU A 260 -12.82 -16.00 -9.54
C GLU A 260 -13.84 -15.93 -10.69
N PRO A 261 -14.22 -17.07 -11.29
CA PRO A 261 -15.30 -17.11 -12.27
C PRO A 261 -16.67 -17.00 -11.56
N GLU A 262 -17.51 -16.08 -12.04
CA GLU A 262 -18.92 -16.00 -11.66
C GLU A 262 -19.77 -16.80 -12.66
N TYR A 263 -20.68 -17.61 -12.15
CA TYR A 263 -21.52 -18.50 -12.93
C TYR A 263 -22.96 -18.02 -12.94
N GLU A 264 -23.63 -18.14 -14.10
CA GLU A 264 -25.07 -17.95 -14.22
C GLU A 264 -25.83 -19.04 -13.45
N ALA A 265 -26.94 -18.67 -12.82
CA ALA A 265 -27.84 -19.58 -12.12
C ALA A 265 -28.73 -20.41 -13.08
N VAL A 266 -28.13 -20.97 -14.13
CA VAL A 266 -28.80 -21.76 -15.17
C VAL A 266 -28.15 -23.14 -15.33
N ARG A 267 -28.90 -24.08 -15.92
CA ARG A 267 -28.42 -25.43 -16.22
C ARG A 267 -27.19 -25.34 -17.14
N GLY A 268 -26.07 -25.93 -16.70
CA GLY A 268 -24.79 -25.88 -17.41
C GLY A 268 -23.76 -24.90 -16.82
N ARG A 269 -24.15 -24.05 -15.84
CA ARG A 269 -23.25 -23.11 -15.14
C ARG A 269 -22.30 -22.39 -16.10
N LYS A 270 -22.87 -21.62 -17.03
CA LYS A 270 -22.08 -20.78 -17.92
C LYS A 270 -21.40 -19.68 -17.10
N ILE A 271 -20.14 -19.38 -17.41
CA ILE A 271 -19.44 -18.24 -16.80
C ILE A 271 -20.04 -16.95 -17.37
N SER A 272 -20.61 -16.12 -16.50
CA SER A 272 -21.12 -14.79 -16.87
C SER A 272 -20.00 -13.74 -16.86
N ALA A 273 -19.10 -13.83 -15.88
CA ALA A 273 -18.02 -12.87 -15.70
C ALA A 273 -16.82 -13.49 -14.97
N TYR A 274 -15.66 -12.87 -15.14
CA TYR A 274 -14.53 -13.02 -14.23
C TYR A 274 -14.54 -11.85 -13.25
N ARG A 275 -14.53 -12.16 -11.95
CA ARG A 275 -14.41 -11.18 -10.87
C ARG A 275 -12.95 -11.11 -10.44
N PHE A 276 -12.29 -10.01 -10.81
CA PHE A 276 -10.97 -9.66 -10.32
C PHE A 276 -11.12 -8.84 -9.04
N THR A 277 -10.64 -9.37 -7.92
CA THR A 277 -10.54 -8.64 -6.66
C THR A 277 -9.13 -8.04 -6.59
N VAL A 278 -9.06 -6.72 -6.71
CA VAL A 278 -7.79 -5.99 -6.76
C VAL A 278 -7.59 -5.26 -5.44
N THR A 279 -6.47 -5.51 -4.77
CA THR A 279 -6.08 -4.82 -3.55
C THR A 279 -4.90 -3.91 -3.84
N ILE A 280 -5.07 -2.61 -3.61
CA ILE A 280 -4.00 -1.63 -3.80
C ILE A 280 -3.03 -1.75 -2.62
N ASN A 281 -1.76 -1.95 -2.93
CA ASN A 281 -0.73 -2.08 -1.91
C ASN A 281 -0.24 -0.69 -1.46
N PRO A 282 0.37 -0.61 -0.26
CA PRO A 282 1.02 0.62 0.18
C PRO A 282 2.06 1.13 -0.82
N PRO A 283 2.26 2.46 -0.91
CA PRO A 283 3.24 3.00 -1.83
C PRO A 283 4.64 2.49 -1.47
N ALA A 284 5.41 2.12 -2.49
CA ALA A 284 6.80 1.75 -2.28
C ALA A 284 7.60 2.90 -1.65
N MET A 285 8.56 2.58 -0.78
CA MET A 285 9.36 3.56 -0.04
C MET A 285 10.06 4.61 -0.92
N HIS A 286 10.43 4.26 -2.16
CA HIS A 286 11.08 5.18 -3.09
C HIS A 286 10.10 6.21 -3.71
N ASN A 287 8.81 5.89 -3.73
CA ASN A 287 7.75 6.78 -4.23
C ASN A 287 7.34 7.82 -3.19
N VAL A 288 7.65 7.60 -1.91
CA VAL A 288 7.37 8.55 -0.83
C VAL A 288 8.44 9.63 -0.78
N ARG A 289 8.12 10.82 -1.27
CA ARG A 289 9.04 11.97 -1.23
C ARG A 289 8.95 12.69 0.11
N VAL A 290 10.08 12.85 0.78
CA VAL A 290 10.24 13.67 1.99
C VAL A 290 11.21 14.82 1.71
N ARG A 291 10.95 16.00 2.29
CA ARG A 291 11.89 17.12 2.26
C ARG A 291 12.78 17.01 3.48
N TYR A 292 14.10 17.05 3.28
CA TYR A 292 15.07 17.02 4.36
C TYR A 292 15.39 18.45 4.77
N ASP A 293 15.22 18.75 6.06
CA ASP A 293 15.92 19.88 6.66
C ASP A 293 17.31 19.41 7.15
N LYS A 294 18.31 20.30 7.16
CA LYS A 294 19.71 20.02 7.55
C LYS A 294 19.83 19.44 8.95
N THR A 295 18.83 19.66 9.80
CA THR A 295 18.70 19.14 11.17
C THR A 295 18.20 17.69 11.26
N GLN A 296 17.79 17.08 10.14
CA GLN A 296 17.10 15.77 10.11
C GLN A 296 17.96 14.60 9.63
N PHE A 297 19.22 14.85 9.26
CA PHE A 297 20.18 13.80 8.92
C PHE A 297 20.61 13.09 10.21
N ARG A 298 20.40 11.76 10.31
CA ARG A 298 20.65 10.85 11.47
C ARG A 298 19.44 10.50 12.35
N ARG A 299 18.34 10.04 11.74
CA ARG A 299 17.22 9.37 12.45
C ARG A 299 17.40 7.86 12.46
N GLY A 300 16.92 7.15 13.48
CA GLY A 300 17.01 5.67 13.56
C GLY A 300 18.06 5.12 14.52
N GLY A 301 19.08 5.91 14.88
CA GLY A 301 20.23 5.40 15.65
C GLY A 301 21.11 4.44 14.84
N LYS A 302 22.30 4.14 15.36
CA LYS A 302 23.22 3.15 14.76
C LYS A 302 22.83 1.74 15.22
N ASP A 303 22.80 0.76 14.33
CA ASP A 303 22.59 -0.66 14.65
C ASP A 303 23.71 -1.53 14.03
N ASP A 304 23.65 -2.85 14.24
CA ASP A 304 24.41 -3.82 13.45
C ASP A 304 24.09 -3.61 11.96
N PRO A 305 25.10 -3.59 11.07
CA PRO A 305 24.89 -3.39 9.63
C PRO A 305 23.82 -4.30 9.02
N ARG A 306 23.63 -5.51 9.54
CA ARG A 306 22.60 -6.46 9.09
C ARG A 306 21.17 -5.96 9.31
N TYR A 307 20.96 -5.14 10.34
CA TYR A 307 19.63 -4.65 10.74
C TYR A 307 19.47 -3.13 10.55
N GLN A 308 20.50 -2.45 10.04
CA GLN A 308 20.51 -1.00 9.91
C GLN A 308 19.55 -0.54 8.80
N VAL A 309 18.43 0.06 9.21
CA VAL A 309 17.51 0.77 8.31
C VAL A 309 18.02 2.19 8.04
N ARG A 310 17.90 2.66 6.79
CA ARG A 310 18.31 4.03 6.42
C ARG A 310 17.47 5.09 7.13
N SER A 311 18.12 6.21 7.50
CA SER A 311 17.48 7.28 8.27
C SER A 311 16.26 7.92 7.60
N ASP A 312 16.22 7.97 6.27
CA ASP A 312 15.11 8.59 5.54
C ASP A 312 13.84 7.74 5.54
N ILE A 313 13.95 6.42 5.75
CA ILE A 313 12.81 5.51 5.82
C ILE A 313 11.86 5.90 6.95
N TRP A 314 12.37 6.32 8.11
CA TRP A 314 11.52 6.74 9.24
C TRP A 314 10.66 7.97 8.93
N LEU A 315 11.19 8.91 8.15
CA LEU A 315 10.46 10.09 7.70
C LEU A 315 9.40 9.71 6.66
N LYS A 316 9.78 8.85 5.72
CA LYS A 316 8.87 8.34 4.68
C LYS A 316 7.73 7.55 5.30
N ALA A 317 8.03 6.68 6.25
CA ALA A 317 7.05 5.90 6.99
C ALA A 317 6.08 6.81 7.74
N SER A 318 6.56 7.80 8.49
CA SER A 318 5.69 8.76 9.16
C SER A 318 4.77 9.49 8.18
N LYS A 319 5.28 9.88 7.00
CA LYS A 319 4.47 10.53 5.96
C LYS A 319 3.45 9.60 5.30
N ALA A 320 3.78 8.33 5.09
CA ALA A 320 2.92 7.37 4.39
C ALA A 320 1.89 6.73 5.32
N PHE A 321 2.31 6.40 6.54
CA PHE A 321 1.56 5.58 7.48
C PHE A 321 0.96 6.39 8.63
N SER A 322 1.55 7.52 9.05
CA SER A 322 1.03 8.31 10.19
C SER A 322 0.10 9.45 9.75
N VAL A 323 -0.85 9.15 8.89
CA VAL A 323 -1.88 10.09 8.42
C VAL A 323 -3.21 9.84 9.12
N GLU A 324 -4.13 10.79 9.03
CA GLU A 324 -5.48 10.68 9.59
C GLU A 324 -6.21 9.44 9.07
N GLY A 325 -6.88 8.71 9.97
CA GLY A 325 -7.59 7.46 9.67
C GLY A 325 -6.71 6.20 9.65
N SER A 326 -5.39 6.33 9.80
CA SER A 326 -4.48 5.18 9.96
C SER A 326 -4.44 4.67 11.40
N PRO A 327 -4.23 3.36 11.64
CA PRO A 327 -3.86 2.84 12.95
C PRO A 327 -2.59 3.47 13.53
N MET A 328 -1.67 3.90 12.66
CA MET A 328 -0.44 4.61 13.06
C MET A 328 -0.62 6.12 13.17
N HIS A 329 -1.84 6.63 13.18
CA HIS A 329 -2.11 8.06 13.26
C HIS A 329 -1.45 8.69 14.50
N GLY A 330 -0.74 9.81 14.31
CA GLY A 330 -0.03 10.51 15.38
C GLY A 330 1.35 9.92 15.75
N LEU A 331 1.71 8.74 15.25
CA LEU A 331 3.05 8.17 15.41
C LEU A 331 4.12 8.96 14.64
N VAL A 332 4.91 9.69 15.39
CA VAL A 332 6.13 10.33 14.90
C VAL A 332 7.24 9.31 14.63
N HIS A 333 8.20 9.68 13.76
CA HIS A 333 9.31 8.82 13.31
C HIS A 333 10.05 8.00 14.40
N TRP A 334 10.23 8.53 15.62
CA TRP A 334 10.91 7.79 16.70
C TRP A 334 10.01 6.73 17.35
N LYS A 335 8.68 6.90 17.34
CA LYS A 335 7.73 5.85 17.73
C LYS A 335 7.65 4.72 16.72
N ILE A 336 7.77 5.05 15.43
CA ILE A 336 7.88 4.06 14.36
C ILE A 336 9.17 3.25 14.51
N LEU A 337 10.28 3.91 14.83
CA LEU A 337 11.53 3.24 15.17
C LEU A 337 11.37 2.32 16.39
N GLU A 338 10.75 2.80 17.48
CA GLU A 338 10.51 1.96 18.66
C GLU A 338 9.73 0.69 18.29
N LEU A 339 8.65 0.81 17.51
CA LEU A 339 7.84 -0.32 17.05
C LEU A 339 8.68 -1.32 16.23
N TRP A 340 9.51 -0.84 15.30
CA TRP A 340 10.45 -1.67 14.55
C TRP A 340 11.43 -2.41 15.46
N LEU A 341 12.01 -1.71 16.44
CA LEU A 341 12.97 -2.31 17.36
C LEU A 341 12.33 -3.38 18.22
N VAL A 342 11.06 -3.20 18.64
CA VAL A 342 10.32 -4.25 19.35
C VAL A 342 10.16 -5.49 18.47
N ALA A 343 9.69 -5.35 17.23
CA ALA A 343 9.54 -6.48 16.31
C ALA A 343 10.88 -7.18 16.00
N LEU A 344 11.95 -6.41 15.79
CA LEU A 344 13.28 -6.96 15.55
C LEU A 344 13.83 -7.68 16.79
N GLN A 345 13.64 -7.13 17.99
CA GLN A 345 14.10 -7.78 19.22
C GLN A 345 13.28 -9.04 19.53
N GLU A 346 11.98 -9.01 19.27
CA GLU A 346 11.08 -10.18 19.34
C GLU A 346 11.63 -11.33 18.48
N ALA A 347 12.01 -11.04 17.23
CA ALA A 347 12.59 -11.98 16.29
C ALA A 347 13.96 -12.51 16.73
N ILE A 348 14.86 -11.64 17.18
CA ILE A 348 16.22 -12.03 17.62
C ILE A 348 16.19 -12.88 18.88
N ASP A 349 15.36 -12.53 19.85
CA ASP A 349 15.26 -13.27 21.12
C ASP A 349 14.39 -14.53 21.00
N ASN A 350 13.69 -14.70 19.86
CA ASN A 350 12.70 -15.74 19.63
C ASN A 350 11.63 -15.78 20.73
N LYS A 351 11.05 -14.62 21.05
CA LYS A 351 10.07 -14.45 22.13
C LYS A 351 8.81 -13.75 21.61
N ALA A 352 7.79 -14.53 21.25
CA ALA A 352 6.52 -13.99 20.78
C ALA A 352 5.86 -13.05 21.81
N LEU A 353 5.46 -11.86 21.38
CA LEU A 353 4.56 -10.96 22.13
C LEU A 353 3.11 -11.14 21.71
N THR A 354 2.87 -11.55 20.46
CA THR A 354 1.55 -11.79 19.87
C THR A 354 1.56 -13.03 18.96
N PRO A 355 0.40 -13.62 18.61
CA PRO A 355 0.31 -14.70 17.63
C PRO A 355 0.82 -14.33 16.23
N GLY A 356 0.88 -13.03 15.91
CA GLY A 356 1.48 -12.53 14.67
C GLY A 356 2.95 -12.90 14.51
N PHE A 357 3.66 -13.20 15.61
CA PHE A 357 5.05 -13.68 15.59
C PHE A 357 5.27 -14.89 14.67
N GLU A 358 4.35 -15.86 14.70
CA GLU A 358 4.47 -17.12 13.94
C GLU A 358 3.81 -17.05 12.57
N THR A 359 2.84 -16.15 12.40
CA THR A 359 1.94 -16.16 11.24
C THR A 359 2.26 -15.08 10.21
N ARG A 360 2.94 -13.99 10.59
CA ARG A 360 3.15 -12.85 9.70
C ARG A 360 4.49 -12.90 8.94
N PRO A 361 4.49 -12.56 7.63
CA PRO A 361 5.70 -12.48 6.80
C PRO A 361 6.83 -11.61 7.36
N TYR A 362 6.51 -10.49 8.03
CA TYR A 362 7.50 -9.57 8.58
C TYR A 362 7.55 -9.56 10.11
N ARG A 363 7.36 -10.73 10.73
CA ARG A 363 7.52 -10.96 12.18
C ARG A 363 8.33 -12.24 12.46
N GLY A 364 8.84 -12.36 13.68
CA GLY A 364 9.56 -13.55 14.15
C GLY A 364 10.70 -14.00 13.22
N GLU A 365 10.81 -15.31 13.00
CA GLU A 365 11.85 -15.88 12.12
C GLU A 365 11.71 -15.41 10.67
N SER A 366 10.46 -15.29 10.17
CA SER A 366 10.17 -14.78 8.83
C SER A 366 10.70 -13.37 8.60
N LEU A 367 10.68 -12.51 9.63
CA LEU A 367 11.29 -11.19 9.57
C LEU A 367 12.80 -11.27 9.30
N LEU A 368 13.51 -12.17 9.98
CA LEU A 368 14.96 -12.34 9.79
C LEU A 368 15.26 -12.87 8.38
N MET A 369 14.45 -13.79 7.87
CA MET A 369 14.54 -14.29 6.50
C MET A 369 14.28 -13.17 5.47
N ALA A 370 13.29 -12.32 5.71
CA ALA A 370 13.00 -11.18 4.84
C ALA A 370 14.15 -10.15 4.83
N ILE A 371 14.77 -9.90 5.99
CA ILE A 371 15.96 -9.03 6.08
C ILE A 371 17.13 -9.63 5.29
N GLU A 372 17.34 -10.94 5.35
CA GLU A 372 18.41 -11.59 4.60
C GLU A 372 18.15 -11.57 3.09
N ALA A 373 16.91 -11.80 2.68
CA ALA A 373 16.52 -11.88 1.27
C ALA A 373 16.45 -10.50 0.57
N GLU A 374 15.89 -9.49 1.25
CA GLU A 374 15.53 -8.20 0.64
C GLU A 374 16.23 -7.00 1.29
N GLY A 375 16.86 -7.20 2.44
CA GLY A 375 17.50 -6.15 3.22
C GLY A 375 16.57 -5.49 4.25
N PRO A 376 17.16 -4.81 5.25
CA PRO A 376 16.43 -4.28 6.40
C PRO A 376 15.44 -3.17 6.05
N ASP A 377 15.71 -2.37 5.02
CA ASP A 377 14.80 -1.31 4.58
C ASP A 377 13.46 -1.86 4.06
N TYR A 378 13.53 -2.91 3.23
CA TYR A 378 12.36 -3.55 2.64
C TYR A 378 11.55 -4.28 3.70
N ALA A 379 12.21 -5.08 4.53
CA ALA A 379 11.58 -5.78 5.64
C ALA A 379 10.90 -4.81 6.64
N CYS A 380 11.55 -3.69 6.97
CA CYS A 380 10.95 -2.66 7.82
C CYS A 380 9.71 -2.04 7.18
N TRP A 381 9.76 -1.71 5.88
CA TRP A 381 8.60 -1.17 5.17
C TRP A 381 7.44 -2.16 5.09
N GLY A 382 7.75 -3.45 4.87
CA GLY A 382 6.79 -4.56 4.87
C GLY A 382 6.11 -4.72 6.22
N PHE A 383 6.89 -4.79 7.30
CA PHE A 383 6.37 -4.82 8.67
C PHE A 383 5.41 -3.66 8.97
N LEU A 384 5.81 -2.43 8.64
CA LEU A 384 4.96 -1.26 8.86
C LEU A 384 3.69 -1.28 8.01
N SER A 385 3.76 -1.86 6.82
CA SER A 385 2.62 -2.05 5.93
C SER A 385 1.60 -3.04 6.51
N GLU A 386 2.06 -4.15 7.09
CA GLU A 386 1.21 -5.12 7.79
C GLU A 386 0.51 -4.48 8.99
N GLU A 387 1.26 -3.77 9.84
CA GLU A 387 0.70 -3.12 11.03
C GLU A 387 -0.31 -2.01 10.72
N VAL A 388 -0.28 -1.44 9.51
CA VAL A 388 -1.29 -0.47 9.04
C VAL A 388 -2.51 -1.16 8.45
N ALA A 389 -2.32 -2.29 7.76
CA ALA A 389 -3.41 -3.04 7.15
C ALA A 389 -4.25 -3.77 8.20
N GLU A 390 -3.58 -4.44 9.13
CA GLU A 390 -4.17 -5.19 10.23
C GLU A 390 -3.24 -5.04 11.44
N PRO A 391 -3.49 -4.11 12.37
CA PRO A 391 -2.63 -3.91 13.54
C PRO A 391 -2.55 -5.15 14.41
N ASP A 392 -1.34 -5.55 14.81
CA ASP A 392 -1.12 -6.68 15.73
C ASP A 392 -0.18 -6.27 16.85
N LEU A 393 1.11 -6.06 16.56
CA LEU A 393 2.06 -5.63 17.59
C LEU A 393 1.74 -4.22 18.08
N LEU A 394 1.36 -3.31 17.17
CA LEU A 394 0.96 -1.96 17.53
C LEU A 394 -0.23 -1.96 18.48
N ALA A 395 -1.28 -2.72 18.13
CA ALA A 395 -2.48 -2.83 18.95
C ALA A 395 -2.18 -3.46 20.32
N HIS A 396 -1.36 -4.52 20.36
CA HIS A 396 -0.93 -5.13 21.61
C HIS A 396 -0.21 -4.12 22.52
N LEU A 397 0.77 -3.39 21.97
CA LEU A 397 1.52 -2.39 22.74
C LEU A 397 0.63 -1.25 23.26
N ASP A 398 -0.38 -0.84 22.51
CA ASP A 398 -1.31 0.22 22.93
C ASP A 398 -2.32 -0.22 23.99
N MET A 399 -2.64 -1.52 24.07
CA MET A 399 -3.43 -2.08 25.17
C MET A 399 -2.65 -2.20 26.48
N LEU A 400 -1.32 -2.21 26.44
CA LEU A 400 -0.51 -2.35 27.64
C LEU A 400 -0.45 -1.05 28.47
N PRO A 401 -0.41 -1.15 29.80
CA PRO A 401 -0.05 -0.05 30.68
C PRO A 401 1.24 0.66 30.24
N ARG A 402 1.27 1.99 30.34
CA ARG A 402 2.39 2.82 29.87
C ARG A 402 3.76 2.35 30.36
N HIS A 403 3.85 1.88 31.61
CA HIS A 403 5.11 1.41 32.19
C HIS A 403 5.60 0.11 31.54
N LEU A 404 4.70 -0.86 31.26
CA LEU A 404 5.04 -2.09 30.53
C LEU A 404 5.42 -1.80 29.08
N ARG A 405 4.66 -0.96 28.37
CA ARG A 405 5.01 -0.53 27.01
C ARG A 405 6.39 0.14 26.96
N SER A 406 6.68 1.01 27.93
CA SER A 406 7.98 1.70 28.02
C SER A 406 9.12 0.75 28.36
N PHE A 407 8.86 -0.26 29.19
CA PHE A 407 9.82 -1.32 29.50
C PHE A 407 10.19 -2.12 28.25
N ILE A 408 9.20 -2.64 27.52
CA ILE A 408 9.40 -3.40 26.27
C ILE A 408 10.21 -2.58 25.26
N ALA A 409 9.79 -1.33 25.00
CA ALA A 409 10.50 -0.44 24.09
C ALA A 409 11.94 -0.17 24.55
N SER A 410 12.18 -0.04 25.87
CA SER A 410 13.53 0.19 26.37
C SER A 410 14.40 -1.07 26.41
N GLU A 411 13.84 -2.26 26.51
CA GLU A 411 14.58 -3.52 26.35
C GLU A 411 15.00 -3.69 24.88
N ALA A 412 14.09 -3.45 23.92
CA ALA A 412 14.40 -3.44 22.49
C ALA A 412 15.50 -2.44 22.10
N GLU A 413 15.41 -1.21 22.61
CA GLU A 413 16.45 -0.19 22.43
C GLU A 413 17.76 -0.56 23.15
N SER A 414 17.72 -1.35 24.24
CA SER A 414 18.95 -1.89 24.85
C SER A 414 19.56 -2.97 23.97
N GLY A 415 18.75 -3.88 23.41
CA GLY A 415 19.21 -4.86 22.42
C GLY A 415 19.92 -4.23 21.22
N ARG A 416 19.36 -3.14 20.66
CA ARG A 416 20.03 -2.33 19.63
C ARG A 416 21.42 -1.86 20.05
N ARG A 417 21.53 -1.35 21.28
CA ARG A 417 22.79 -0.82 21.81
C ARG A 417 23.82 -1.92 22.03
N ASP A 418 23.41 -3.10 22.49
CA ASP A 418 24.30 -4.24 22.67
C ASP A 418 24.88 -4.71 21.33
N ARG A 419 24.06 -4.75 20.28
CA ARG A 419 24.49 -5.11 18.91
C ARG A 419 25.59 -4.20 18.37
N VAL A 420 25.65 -2.94 18.81
CA VAL A 420 26.72 -1.99 18.44
C VAL A 420 27.84 -1.87 19.49
N GLY A 421 27.86 -2.79 20.47
CA GLY A 421 28.90 -2.87 21.50
C GLY A 421 28.79 -1.82 22.61
N TRP A 422 27.64 -1.20 22.79
CA TRP A 422 27.43 -0.23 23.89
C TRP A 422 26.99 -0.94 25.17
N LYS A 423 27.49 -0.50 26.32
CA LYS A 423 27.13 -1.09 27.63
C LYS A 423 25.70 -0.76 28.03
N THR A 424 24.84 -1.78 28.21
CA THR A 424 23.43 -1.60 28.59
C THR A 424 23.02 -2.22 29.92
N ASP A 425 23.87 -3.02 30.57
CA ASP A 425 23.54 -3.74 31.81
C ASP A 425 22.94 -2.85 32.91
N ARG A 426 23.52 -1.66 33.10
CA ARG A 426 23.01 -0.69 34.08
C ARG A 426 21.61 -0.20 33.70
N ARG A 427 21.36 0.03 32.41
CA ARG A 427 20.06 0.50 31.91
C ARG A 427 18.98 -0.57 32.10
N ARG A 428 19.26 -1.82 31.71
CA ARG A 428 18.36 -2.97 31.92
C ARG A 428 18.01 -3.15 33.40
N LYS A 429 19.02 -3.11 34.29
CA LYS A 429 18.81 -3.21 35.75
C LYS A 429 17.92 -2.09 36.30
N VAL A 430 18.14 -0.85 35.86
CA VAL A 430 17.34 0.31 36.30
C VAL A 430 15.90 0.19 35.81
N ASN A 431 15.71 -0.15 34.53
CA ASN A 431 14.38 -0.31 33.94
C ASN A 431 13.59 -1.45 34.59
N LYS A 432 14.21 -2.62 34.77
CA LYS A 432 13.58 -3.78 35.41
C LYS A 432 13.09 -3.44 36.81
N LYS A 433 13.94 -2.81 37.63
CA LYS A 433 13.57 -2.37 38.98
C LYS A 433 12.42 -1.35 38.97
N ALA A 434 12.44 -0.39 38.04
CA ALA A 434 11.38 0.60 37.92
C ALA A 434 10.04 -0.03 37.52
N THR A 435 10.05 -0.98 36.59
CA THR A 435 8.85 -1.72 36.17
C THR A 435 8.32 -2.60 37.30
N GLU A 436 9.17 -3.40 37.95
CA GLU A 436 8.78 -4.24 39.09
C GLU A 436 8.21 -3.40 40.23
N TYR A 437 8.79 -2.24 40.51
CA TYR A 437 8.27 -1.29 41.49
C TYR A 437 6.89 -0.76 41.10
N ILE A 438 6.69 -0.30 39.86
CA ILE A 438 5.39 0.19 39.40
C ILE A 438 4.34 -0.93 39.40
N SER A 439 4.70 -2.13 38.95
CA SER A 439 3.81 -3.30 39.00
C SER A 439 3.50 -3.73 40.43
N SER A 440 4.42 -3.52 41.38
CA SER A 440 4.15 -3.78 42.81
C SER A 440 3.27 -2.71 43.48
N LEU A 441 3.24 -1.49 42.94
CA LEU A 441 2.32 -0.43 43.38
C LEU A 441 0.91 -0.58 42.80
N ILE A 442 0.78 -1.36 41.73
CA ILE A 442 -0.48 -1.80 41.15
C ILE A 442 -0.76 -3.16 41.77
N GLU A 443 -1.23 -3.16 43.03
CA GLU A 443 -1.76 -4.39 43.61
C GLU A 443 -2.83 -4.95 42.66
N SER A 444 -2.74 -6.25 42.34
CA SER A 444 -3.91 -6.96 41.83
C SER A 444 -4.93 -6.93 42.95
N GLU A 445 -5.89 -6.01 42.89
CA GLU A 445 -7.14 -6.25 43.60
C GLU A 445 -7.60 -7.66 43.19
N PRO A 446 -8.02 -8.50 44.15
CA PRO A 446 -8.53 -9.82 43.82
C PRO A 446 -9.56 -9.66 42.71
N VAL A 447 -9.59 -10.58 41.76
CA VAL A 447 -10.65 -10.61 40.74
C VAL A 447 -11.97 -10.75 41.49
N GLU A 448 -12.60 -9.61 41.80
CA GLU A 448 -13.97 -9.56 42.25
C GLU A 448 -14.79 -10.17 41.13
N GLU A 449 -15.68 -11.09 41.47
CA GLU A 449 -16.64 -11.66 40.54
C GLU A 449 -17.23 -10.52 39.70
N PRO A 450 -17.33 -10.67 38.36
CA PRO A 450 -17.74 -9.58 37.50
C PRO A 450 -19.06 -9.01 38.01
N ILE A 451 -19.07 -7.72 38.34
CA ILE A 451 -20.24 -7.05 38.91
C ILE A 451 -21.38 -7.19 37.90
N THR A 452 -22.33 -8.05 38.24
CA THR A 452 -23.54 -8.29 37.47
C THR A 452 -24.62 -7.29 37.85
N PHE A 453 -25.71 -7.25 37.08
CA PHE A 453 -26.86 -6.44 37.44
C PHE A 453 -27.45 -6.84 38.81
N GLU A 454 -27.32 -8.11 39.17
CA GLU A 454 -27.76 -8.69 40.44
C GLU A 454 -26.83 -8.36 41.61
N THR A 455 -25.62 -7.86 41.37
CA THR A 455 -24.70 -7.45 42.44
C THR A 455 -24.51 -5.93 42.49
N CYS A 456 -24.77 -5.22 41.39
CA CYS A 456 -24.71 -3.77 41.33
C CYS A 456 -25.63 -3.07 42.36
N THR A 457 -25.04 -2.18 43.16
CA THR A 457 -25.74 -1.26 44.07
C THR A 457 -25.54 0.20 43.69
N LYS A 458 -24.45 0.53 42.98
CA LYS A 458 -24.13 1.91 42.58
C LYS A 458 -23.46 1.93 41.22
N ALA A 459 -23.73 2.96 40.43
CA ALA A 459 -23.02 3.20 39.18
C ALA A 459 -22.65 4.67 39.03
N HIS A 460 -21.39 4.91 38.72
CA HIS A 460 -20.89 6.23 38.36
C HIS A 460 -20.85 6.37 36.84
N ILE A 461 -21.44 7.43 36.30
CA ILE A 461 -21.37 7.77 34.88
C ILE A 461 -20.66 9.11 34.74
N TYR A 462 -19.61 9.13 33.92
CA TYR A 462 -18.82 10.34 33.68
C TYR A 462 -19.23 10.96 32.35
N PHE A 463 -19.58 12.24 32.36
CA PHE A 463 -20.03 12.96 31.18
C PHE A 463 -18.99 13.98 30.68
N SER A 464 -19.08 14.33 29.40
CA SER A 464 -18.15 15.25 28.73
C SER A 464 -18.76 16.61 28.38
N MET A 465 -20.00 16.85 28.81
CA MET A 465 -20.81 17.98 28.38
C MET A 465 -21.14 18.90 29.55
N PRO A 466 -21.48 20.17 29.27
CA PRO A 466 -21.86 21.15 30.29
C PRO A 466 -23.10 20.71 31.09
N VAL A 467 -23.19 21.17 32.34
CA VAL A 467 -24.24 20.78 33.28
C VAL A 467 -25.64 21.13 32.79
N GLU A 468 -25.85 22.29 32.15
CA GLU A 468 -27.19 22.68 31.68
C GLU A 468 -27.71 21.73 30.59
N GLU A 469 -26.80 21.16 29.79
CA GLU A 469 -27.17 20.20 28.76
C GLU A 469 -27.49 18.83 29.36
N LEU A 470 -26.78 18.43 30.43
CA LEU A 470 -27.04 17.20 31.19
C LEU A 470 -28.35 17.26 31.95
N GLU A 471 -28.68 18.40 32.57
CA GLU A 471 -29.94 18.60 33.27
C GLU A 471 -31.12 18.31 32.34
N ARG A 472 -31.15 18.97 31.17
CA ARG A 472 -32.23 18.82 30.20
C ARG A 472 -32.27 17.45 29.51
N ARG A 473 -31.11 16.89 29.14
CA ARG A 473 -31.07 15.67 28.30
C ARG A 473 -31.07 14.37 29.11
N VAL A 474 -30.51 14.42 30.32
CA VAL A 474 -30.22 13.24 31.12
C VAL A 474 -30.98 13.29 32.44
N PHE A 475 -30.82 14.32 33.27
CA PHE A 475 -31.36 14.30 34.64
C PHE A 475 -32.89 14.44 34.67
N GLU A 476 -33.45 15.38 33.91
CA GLU A 476 -34.91 15.51 33.75
C GLU A 476 -35.51 14.22 33.18
N ARG A 477 -34.85 13.63 32.18
CA ARG A 477 -35.32 12.39 31.56
C ARG A 477 -35.28 11.22 32.54
N LEU A 478 -34.21 11.07 33.32
CA LEU A 478 -34.09 10.06 34.37
C LEU A 478 -35.19 10.19 35.42
N SER A 479 -35.52 11.42 35.83
CA SER A 479 -36.59 11.69 36.79
C SER A 479 -37.99 11.39 36.25
N SER A 480 -38.17 11.48 34.93
CA SER A 480 -39.45 11.22 34.25
C SER A 480 -39.74 9.75 33.96
N ILE A 481 -38.72 8.88 34.03
CA ILE A 481 -38.88 7.45 33.72
C ILE A 481 -39.58 6.75 34.88
N LYS A 482 -40.67 6.03 34.57
CA LYS A 482 -41.30 5.11 35.52
C LYS A 482 -40.52 3.80 35.54
N TRP A 483 -39.81 3.58 36.63
CA TRP A 483 -39.03 2.39 36.90
C TRP A 483 -39.94 1.27 37.43
N ASN A 484 -39.85 0.08 36.83
CA ASN A 484 -40.71 -1.06 37.17
C ASN A 484 -39.94 -2.21 37.84
N GLY A 485 -38.66 -1.99 38.16
CA GLY A 485 -37.83 -2.95 38.87
C GLY A 485 -38.03 -2.90 40.38
N THR A 486 -37.52 -3.92 41.06
CA THR A 486 -37.63 -4.10 42.51
C THR A 486 -36.36 -3.70 43.27
N ARG A 487 -35.24 -3.54 42.56
CA ARG A 487 -33.93 -3.18 43.13
C ARG A 487 -33.70 -1.69 43.05
N THR A 488 -32.96 -1.13 44.00
CA THR A 488 -32.53 0.27 43.95
C THR A 488 -31.04 0.30 43.55
N ILE A 489 -30.71 1.09 42.54
CA ILE A 489 -29.33 1.37 42.12
C ILE A 489 -29.12 2.87 42.22
N THR A 490 -28.08 3.30 42.93
CA THR A 490 -27.71 4.71 43.01
C THR A 490 -26.88 5.09 41.79
N LEU A 491 -27.44 5.96 40.95
CA LEU A 491 -26.76 6.50 39.79
C LEU A 491 -26.08 7.83 40.15
N VAL A 492 -24.76 7.88 40.06
CA VAL A 492 -23.97 9.10 40.31
C VAL A 492 -23.41 9.59 38.98
N SER A 493 -23.83 10.77 38.56
CA SER A 493 -23.39 11.42 37.34
C SER A 493 -22.32 12.46 37.66
N HIS A 494 -21.13 12.31 37.11
CA HIS A 494 -20.02 13.25 37.25
C HIS A 494 -19.95 14.16 36.03
N TYR A 495 -19.82 15.45 36.26
CA TYR A 495 -19.74 16.49 35.23
C TYR A 495 -18.80 17.61 35.63
N SER A 496 -18.30 18.37 34.66
CA SER A 496 -17.56 19.61 34.90
C SER A 496 -18.47 20.78 34.57
N ASP A 497 -18.56 21.76 35.47
CA ASP A 497 -19.24 23.02 35.17
C ASP A 497 -18.40 23.91 34.23
N GLU A 498 -18.98 25.01 33.77
CA GLU A 498 -18.31 25.99 32.89
C GLU A 498 -17.10 26.68 33.54
N SER A 499 -17.00 26.62 34.87
CA SER A 499 -15.88 27.15 35.67
C SER A 499 -14.77 26.12 35.90
N GLY A 500 -14.89 24.91 35.36
CA GLY A 500 -13.94 23.82 35.51
C GLY A 500 -13.98 23.13 36.88
N HIS A 501 -15.05 23.32 37.65
CA HIS A 501 -15.26 22.57 38.89
C HIS A 501 -15.98 21.27 38.60
N ASP A 502 -15.49 20.18 39.18
CA ASP A 502 -16.12 18.88 39.10
C ASP A 502 -17.32 18.82 40.07
N GLY A 503 -18.50 18.51 39.52
CA GLY A 503 -19.75 18.35 40.24
C GLY A 503 -20.31 16.93 40.12
N THR A 504 -21.16 16.55 41.08
CA THR A 504 -21.83 15.25 41.09
C THR A 504 -23.33 15.39 41.28
N TYR A 505 -24.12 14.66 40.48
CA TYR A 505 -25.56 14.50 40.64
C TYR A 505 -25.88 13.04 40.95
N ALA A 506 -26.50 12.76 42.10
CA ALA A 506 -26.86 11.41 42.51
C ALA A 506 -28.38 11.23 42.54
N THR A 507 -28.87 10.13 41.97
CA THR A 507 -30.29 9.75 42.04
C THR A 507 -30.44 8.25 42.19
N ASP A 508 -31.39 7.83 43.01
CA ASP A 508 -31.75 6.42 43.14
C ASP A 508 -32.77 6.05 42.07
N ILE A 509 -32.49 4.98 41.33
CA ILE A 509 -33.38 4.44 40.29
C ILE A 509 -33.73 2.98 40.57
N ARG A 510 -34.84 2.50 40.01
CA ARG A 510 -35.29 1.10 40.20
C ARG A 510 -35.46 0.29 38.91
N PRO A 511 -34.42 0.17 38.07
CA PRO A 511 -34.55 -0.42 36.75
C PRO A 511 -34.78 -1.94 36.79
N THR A 512 -35.38 -2.49 35.74
CA THR A 512 -35.15 -3.90 35.35
C THR A 512 -33.84 -4.01 34.56
N LEU A 513 -33.32 -5.22 34.34
CA LEU A 513 -32.10 -5.43 33.54
C LEU A 513 -32.22 -4.79 32.14
N ASP A 514 -33.35 -4.98 31.46
CA ASP A 514 -33.57 -4.40 30.12
C ASP A 514 -33.63 -2.86 30.16
N GLN A 515 -34.28 -2.28 31.18
CA GLN A 515 -34.32 -0.83 31.37
C GLN A 515 -32.93 -0.27 31.66
N TRP A 516 -32.11 -1.00 32.41
CA TRP A 516 -30.72 -0.65 32.72
C TRP A 516 -29.82 -0.68 31.47
N CYS A 517 -29.88 -1.77 30.69
CA CYS A 517 -29.14 -1.89 29.43
C CYS A 517 -29.56 -0.81 28.43
N THR A 518 -30.87 -0.55 28.31
CA THR A 518 -31.40 0.50 27.44
C THR A 518 -30.91 1.88 27.85
N LEU A 519 -30.89 2.17 29.17
CA LEU A 519 -30.36 3.41 29.70
C LEU A 519 -28.87 3.58 29.37
N LEU A 520 -28.04 2.59 29.69
CA LEU A 520 -26.59 2.68 29.47
C LEU A 520 -26.21 2.80 28.00
N ASN A 521 -26.95 2.12 27.11
CA ASN A 521 -26.77 2.23 25.66
C ASN A 521 -27.21 3.60 25.14
N GLY A 522 -28.34 4.12 25.64
CA GLY A 522 -28.81 5.46 25.30
C GLY A 522 -27.85 6.58 25.72
N LEU A 523 -27.07 6.36 26.79
CA LEU A 523 -26.06 7.30 27.28
C LEU A 523 -24.67 7.12 26.63
N SER A 524 -24.45 6.03 25.88
CA SER A 524 -23.16 5.72 25.23
C SER A 524 -22.59 6.85 24.37
N PRO A 525 -23.38 7.59 23.57
CA PRO A 525 -22.85 8.67 22.73
C PRO A 525 -22.32 9.88 23.50
N ILE A 526 -22.68 10.03 24.78
CA ILE A 526 -22.41 11.24 25.58
C ILE A 526 -21.58 10.97 26.84
N LYS A 527 -21.48 9.71 27.27
CA LYS A 527 -20.66 9.30 28.42
C LYS A 527 -19.22 9.06 28.01
N LYS A 528 -18.27 9.48 28.84
CA LYS A 528 -16.83 9.18 28.74
C LYS A 528 -16.47 7.83 29.35
N GLY A 529 -17.23 7.41 30.35
CA GLY A 529 -16.98 6.18 31.09
C GLY A 529 -18.13 5.82 32.01
N THR A 530 -18.14 4.57 32.47
CA THR A 530 -19.07 4.08 33.48
C THR A 530 -18.29 3.18 34.43
N GLU A 531 -18.41 3.43 35.72
CA GLU A 531 -17.89 2.56 36.78
C GLU A 531 -19.10 1.99 37.53
N ILE A 532 -19.10 0.69 37.79
CA ILE A 532 -20.19 -0.01 38.46
C ILE A 532 -19.63 -0.63 39.73
N TYR A 533 -20.37 -0.55 40.82
CA TYR A 533 -19.97 -1.01 42.15
C TYR A 533 -21.02 -1.98 42.69
N ALA A 534 -20.55 -3.04 43.35
CA ALA A 534 -21.38 -4.02 44.05
C ALA A 534 -21.68 -3.60 45.50
#